data_AF-A0A5N6HC97-F1
#
_entry.id   AF-A0A5N6HC97-F1
#
_cell.length_a   1.000
_cell.length_b   1.000
_cell.length_c   1.000
_cell.angle_alpha   90.00
_cell.angle_beta   90.00
_cell.angle_gamma   90.00
#
_symmetry.space_group_name_H-M   'P 1'
#
loop_
_entity.id
_entity.type
_entity.pdbx_description
1 polymer ?
#
loop_
_entity_poly.entity_id
_entity_poly.type
_entity_poly.pdbx_seq_one_letter_code
_entity_poly.pdbx_strand_id
1 'polypeptide(L)'
;MRKAQDDFKGLDDGICSSLSQEDLAKPLLIGNDIADRHDHGQGRWITRATQWAYPKGNAMMLWLTFLNLVLLTISIILLNLAFSRQAYVQYLSDQEKWKSTSHYAPLLDRVDIPRVTLTPNASLYDTDPPSILRIPSGPEADAEWFRIGTGVMPIIISSDEIYKLGKDPSVAVKIPEEHGYGNDAYIAQTEVFHLLHCLDMLRKEISYEHYYFPRFGNHPDAEHIAHISHCIDILAQAIKCSSSVDVILFNWVEGWEQPFPDFNNQHVCRDFETLLRYVNENSVSRSVWKTMKEPPAGYVRLPEPAPAGPAESDRNI
;
A
#
# COMPACT_ATOMS: atom_id res chain seq x y z
N MET A 1 32.55 51.22 -9.90
CA MET A 1 33.16 50.28 -10.86
C MET A 1 32.89 48.88 -10.34
N ARG A 2 32.29 47.87 -10.99
CA ARG A 2 31.58 47.56 -12.26
C ARG A 2 30.69 46.36 -11.84
N LYS A 3 29.37 46.35 -12.00
CA LYS A 3 28.54 45.94 -13.16
C LYS A 3 28.87 44.55 -13.75
N ALA A 4 27.91 43.64 -13.65
CA ALA A 4 27.46 42.54 -14.55
C ALA A 4 26.66 41.55 -13.66
N GLN A 5 25.36 41.28 -13.74
CA GLN A 5 24.36 41.25 -14.82
C GLN A 5 24.70 40.26 -15.92
N ASP A 6 23.96 39.14 -15.92
CA ASP A 6 23.42 38.39 -17.06
C ASP A 6 22.51 37.28 -16.50
N ASP A 7 21.51 36.72 -17.17
CA ASP A 7 20.46 37.21 -18.07
C ASP A 7 19.59 35.96 -18.30
N PHE A 8 18.27 36.02 -18.10
CA PHE A 8 17.37 34.99 -18.63
C PHE A 8 15.99 35.61 -18.91
N LYS A 9 15.90 36.26 -20.08
CA LYS A 9 14.71 36.37 -20.92
C LYS A 9 14.86 35.33 -22.04
N GLY A 10 13.85 34.64 -22.53
CA GLY A 10 12.41 34.63 -22.30
C GLY A 10 11.78 33.70 -23.35
N LEU A 11 10.49 33.44 -23.23
CA LEU A 11 9.60 33.16 -24.35
C LEU A 11 8.17 33.35 -23.85
N ASP A 12 7.65 34.53 -24.19
CA ASP A 12 6.22 34.82 -24.26
C ASP A 12 5.61 33.96 -25.38
N ASP A 13 4.36 33.53 -25.18
CA ASP A 13 3.33 33.50 -26.22
C ASP A 13 1.98 33.51 -25.51
N GLY A 14 1.39 34.70 -25.40
CA GLY A 14 0.02 34.90 -24.98
C GLY A 14 -0.93 34.73 -26.15
N ILE A 15 -2.06 34.04 -25.92
CA ILE A 15 -3.26 34.17 -26.74
C ILE A 15 -4.48 34.30 -25.82
N CYS A 16 -5.09 35.50 -25.88
CA CYS A 16 -6.52 35.86 -25.95
C CYS A 16 -7.57 34.75 -25.75
N SER A 17 -8.80 34.98 -25.33
CA SER A 17 -9.60 36.09 -24.79
C SER A 17 -11.04 35.57 -24.89
N SER A 18 -11.88 35.83 -23.89
CA SER A 18 -13.35 35.92 -23.98
C SER A 18 -14.12 34.88 -24.83
N LEU A 19 -14.69 33.89 -24.16
CA LEU A 19 -15.76 33.05 -24.70
C LEU A 19 -17.14 33.65 -24.34
N SER A 20 -17.68 34.44 -25.27
CA SER A 20 -19.11 34.66 -25.53
C SER A 20 -19.14 35.28 -26.94
N GLN A 21 -19.97 34.92 -27.90
CA GLN A 21 -21.41 34.73 -27.90
C GLN A 21 -21.73 34.28 -29.35
N GLU A 22 -22.75 33.42 -29.50
CA GLU A 22 -23.54 33.24 -30.75
C GLU A 22 -22.79 32.92 -32.05
N ASP A 23 -22.88 31.67 -32.51
CA ASP A 23 -23.19 31.37 -33.92
C ASP A 23 -23.27 29.86 -34.12
N LEU A 24 -24.48 29.31 -34.28
CA LEU A 24 -24.79 28.14 -35.13
C LEU A 24 -26.30 27.95 -35.22
N ALA A 25 -26.98 28.94 -35.82
CA ALA A 25 -28.35 28.78 -36.31
C ALA A 25 -28.54 29.66 -37.55
N LYS A 26 -28.30 29.11 -38.75
CA LYS A 26 -28.91 29.64 -39.98
C LYS A 26 -29.37 28.51 -40.91
N PRO A 27 -30.67 28.47 -41.25
CA PRO A 27 -31.25 27.55 -42.24
C PRO A 27 -31.01 28.08 -43.66
N LEU A 28 -30.71 27.18 -44.59
CA LEU A 28 -30.57 27.46 -46.02
C LEU A 28 -31.95 27.47 -46.69
N LEU A 29 -32.45 28.66 -47.01
CA LEU A 29 -33.55 28.88 -47.97
C LEU A 29 -33.01 29.68 -49.16
N ILE A 30 -32.90 29.04 -50.32
CA ILE A 30 -32.88 29.65 -51.67
C ILE A 30 -33.40 28.55 -52.62
N GLY A 31 -34.34 28.74 -53.55
CA GLY A 31 -35.08 29.90 -53.99
C GLY A 31 -36.17 29.44 -54.97
N ASN A 32 -37.25 30.21 -55.07
CA ASN A 32 -38.25 30.10 -56.13
C ASN A 32 -37.86 31.07 -57.24
N ASP A 33 -37.79 30.60 -58.48
CA ASP A 33 -37.96 31.43 -59.67
C ASP A 33 -39.00 30.81 -60.60
N ILE A 34 -39.84 31.69 -61.14
CA ILE A 34 -41.06 31.44 -61.91
C ILE A 34 -40.81 31.78 -63.39
N ALA A 35 -41.52 31.06 -64.28
CA ALA A 35 -41.77 31.29 -65.72
C ALA A 35 -40.59 30.95 -66.67
N ASP A 36 -40.76 30.26 -67.79
CA ASP A 36 -41.70 30.57 -68.89
C ASP A 36 -41.95 29.38 -69.86
N ARG A 37 -43.12 29.41 -70.54
CA ARG A 37 -43.55 28.81 -71.85
C ARG A 37 -43.73 27.28 -72.10
N HIS A 38 -44.99 26.96 -72.47
CA HIS A 38 -45.52 26.20 -73.65
C HIS A 38 -44.55 25.27 -74.42
N ASP A 39 -44.86 24.04 -74.88
CA ASP A 39 -46.05 23.50 -75.54
C ASP A 39 -45.95 21.95 -75.68
N HIS A 40 -47.07 21.32 -76.05
CA HIS A 40 -47.38 19.91 -76.35
C HIS A 40 -46.28 18.90 -76.75
N GLY A 41 -46.45 17.65 -76.28
CA GLY A 41 -45.88 16.47 -76.97
C GLY A 41 -45.87 15.18 -76.16
N GLN A 42 -46.71 14.22 -76.53
CA GLN A 42 -46.76 12.86 -76.00
C GLN A 42 -45.39 12.16 -76.06
N GLY A 43 -44.97 11.57 -74.94
CA GLY A 43 -43.82 10.67 -74.86
C GLY A 43 -44.00 9.69 -73.73
N ARG A 44 -44.47 8.48 -74.05
CA ARG A 44 -44.61 7.35 -73.13
C ARG A 44 -43.23 6.79 -72.82
N TRP A 45 -42.60 7.25 -71.74
CA TRP A 45 -41.37 6.68 -71.21
C TRP A 45 -41.71 5.80 -70.00
N ILE A 46 -41.64 4.48 -70.18
CA ILE A 46 -41.72 3.53 -69.06
C ILE A 46 -40.39 3.61 -68.32
N THR A 47 -40.30 4.48 -67.32
CA THR A 47 -39.23 4.42 -66.32
C THR A 47 -39.54 3.25 -65.39
N ARG A 48 -38.83 2.13 -65.55
CA ARG A 48 -38.73 1.13 -64.48
C ARG A 48 -37.96 1.76 -63.33
N ALA A 49 -38.68 2.40 -62.42
CA ALA A 49 -38.15 2.70 -61.10
C ALA A 49 -37.83 1.35 -60.44
N THR A 50 -36.55 1.03 -60.30
CA THR A 50 -36.11 0.06 -59.30
C THR A 50 -36.49 0.64 -57.95
N GLN A 51 -37.67 0.27 -57.45
CA GLN A 51 -38.02 0.47 -56.05
C GLN A 51 -36.98 -0.29 -55.23
N TRP A 52 -35.97 0.41 -54.72
CA TRP A 52 -35.32 -0.02 -53.49
C TRP A 52 -36.42 -0.07 -52.45
N ALA A 53 -36.89 -1.29 -52.16
CA ALA A 53 -37.82 -1.53 -51.08
C ALA A 53 -37.08 -1.22 -49.78
N TYR A 54 -37.19 0.03 -49.33
CA TYR A 54 -36.86 0.37 -47.96
C TYR A 54 -37.65 -0.59 -47.07
N PRO A 55 -36.99 -1.33 -46.14
CA PRO A 55 -37.71 -2.23 -45.26
C PRO A 55 -38.77 -1.40 -44.53
N LYS A 56 -40.04 -1.84 -44.60
CA LYS A 56 -41.19 -1.18 -43.96
C LYS A 56 -40.77 -0.74 -42.56
N GLY A 57 -40.83 0.58 -42.27
CA GLY A 57 -40.28 1.20 -41.06
C GLY A 57 -40.67 0.53 -39.74
N ASN A 58 -41.77 -0.23 -39.71
CA ASN A 58 -42.20 -1.02 -38.57
C ASN A 58 -41.21 -2.13 -38.17
N ALA A 59 -40.58 -2.83 -39.11
CA ALA A 59 -39.63 -3.90 -38.78
C ALA A 59 -38.33 -3.34 -38.18
N MET A 60 -37.84 -2.22 -38.72
CA MET A 60 -36.66 -1.53 -38.19
C MET A 60 -36.93 -0.92 -36.81
N MET A 61 -38.10 -0.31 -36.60
CA MET A 61 -38.53 0.18 -35.29
C MET A 61 -38.62 -0.95 -34.26
N LEU A 62 -39.20 -2.11 -34.61
CA LEU A 62 -39.26 -3.27 -33.72
C LEU A 62 -37.85 -3.76 -33.33
N TRP A 63 -36.93 -3.88 -34.29
CA TRP A 63 -35.53 -4.23 -34.02
C TRP A 63 -34.82 -3.24 -33.10
N LEU A 64 -35.00 -1.93 -33.34
CA LEU A 64 -34.43 -0.89 -32.48
C LEU A 64 -35.02 -0.93 -31.06
N THR A 65 -36.33 -1.19 -30.90
CA THR A 65 -36.93 -1.33 -29.57
C THR A 65 -36.42 -2.56 -28.83
N PHE A 66 -36.28 -3.70 -29.52
CA PHE A 66 -35.70 -4.91 -28.94
C PHE A 66 -34.24 -4.67 -28.50
N LEU A 67 -33.43 -4.04 -29.36
CA LEU A 67 -32.06 -3.68 -29.04
C LEU A 67 -31.98 -2.76 -27.81
N ASN A 68 -32.83 -1.72 -27.74
CA ASN A 68 -32.88 -0.83 -26.56
C ASN A 68 -33.30 -1.57 -25.29
N LEU A 69 -34.25 -2.51 -25.37
CA LEU A 69 -34.65 -3.32 -24.22
C LEU A 69 -33.51 -4.22 -23.74
N VAL A 70 -32.76 -4.84 -24.66
CA VAL A 70 -31.58 -5.63 -24.33
C VAL A 70 -30.47 -4.77 -23.72
N LEU A 71 -30.21 -3.58 -24.28
CA LEU A 71 -29.23 -2.65 -23.71
C LEU A 71 -29.66 -2.17 -22.31
N LEU A 72 -30.94 -1.90 -22.10
CA LEU A 72 -31.49 -1.51 -20.81
C LEU A 72 -31.36 -2.63 -19.77
N THR A 73 -31.67 -3.88 -20.14
CA THR A 73 -31.52 -5.01 -19.21
C THR A 73 -30.07 -5.27 -18.85
N ILE A 74 -29.15 -5.22 -19.82
CA ILE A 74 -27.71 -5.32 -19.56
C ILE A 74 -27.27 -4.18 -18.63
N SER A 75 -27.71 -2.95 -18.87
CA SER A 75 -27.37 -1.79 -18.03
C SER A 75 -27.87 -1.96 -16.59
N ILE A 76 -29.10 -2.46 -16.42
CA ILE A 76 -29.66 -2.75 -15.09
C ILE A 76 -28.87 -3.85 -14.39
N ILE A 77 -28.48 -4.92 -15.10
CA ILE A 77 -27.67 -6.01 -14.54
C ILE A 77 -26.32 -5.48 -14.08
N LEU A 78 -25.60 -4.73 -14.92
CA LEU A 78 -24.31 -4.14 -14.58
C LEU A 78 -24.42 -3.19 -13.37
N LEU A 79 -25.48 -2.39 -13.31
CA LEU A 79 -25.75 -1.50 -12.18
C LEU A 79 -25.98 -2.29 -10.87
N ASN A 80 -26.79 -3.35 -10.92
CA ASN A 80 -27.03 -4.20 -9.75
C ASN A 80 -25.77 -4.98 -9.33
N LEU A 81 -24.94 -5.44 -10.26
CA LEU A 81 -23.65 -6.05 -9.95
C LEU A 81 -22.69 -5.06 -9.27
N ALA A 82 -22.65 -3.81 -9.74
CA ALA A 82 -21.83 -2.77 -9.12
C ALA A 82 -22.30 -2.45 -7.69
N PHE A 83 -23.62 -2.27 -7.48
CA PHE A 83 -24.18 -2.01 -6.15
C PHE A 83 -24.03 -3.21 -5.21
N SER A 84 -24.25 -4.42 -5.69
CA SER A 84 -24.07 -5.63 -4.88
C SER A 84 -22.62 -5.86 -4.49
N ARG A 85 -21.64 -5.55 -5.36
CA ARG A 85 -20.22 -5.59 -5.00
C ARG A 85 -19.87 -4.55 -3.93
N GLN A 86 -20.36 -3.33 -4.06
CA GLN A 86 -20.13 -2.28 -3.06
C GLN A 86 -20.76 -2.64 -1.71
N ALA A 87 -21.99 -3.14 -1.72
CA ALA A 87 -22.66 -3.63 -0.52
C ALA A 87 -21.89 -4.82 0.08
N TYR A 88 -21.46 -5.78 -0.73
CA TYR A 88 -20.70 -6.95 -0.30
C TYR A 88 -19.43 -6.56 0.47
N VAL A 89 -18.64 -5.62 -0.05
CA VAL A 89 -17.42 -5.13 0.63
C VAL A 89 -17.74 -4.47 1.98
N GLN A 90 -18.88 -3.80 2.10
CA GLN A 90 -19.30 -3.24 3.39
C GLN A 90 -19.66 -4.31 4.42
N TYR A 91 -20.24 -5.43 3.98
CA TYR A 91 -20.62 -6.56 4.84
C TYR A 91 -19.47 -7.50 5.21
N LEU A 92 -18.31 -7.41 4.54
CA LEU A 92 -17.13 -8.18 4.95
C LEU A 92 -16.73 -7.84 6.38
N SER A 93 -16.43 -8.88 7.14
CA SER A 93 -15.78 -8.76 8.45
C SER A 93 -14.42 -8.05 8.33
N ASP A 94 -13.94 -7.49 9.43
CA ASP A 94 -12.60 -6.87 9.46
C ASP A 94 -11.52 -7.90 9.09
N GLN A 95 -11.68 -9.16 9.52
CA GLN A 95 -10.76 -10.24 9.18
C GLN A 95 -10.71 -10.55 7.68
N GLU A 96 -11.85 -10.58 6.99
CA GLU A 96 -11.89 -10.79 5.53
C GLU A 96 -11.26 -9.61 4.78
N LYS A 97 -11.43 -8.39 5.29
CA LYS A 97 -10.75 -7.20 4.77
C LYS A 97 -9.23 -7.30 4.95
N TRP A 98 -8.75 -7.79 6.09
CA TRP A 98 -7.32 -8.04 6.30
C TRP A 98 -6.76 -9.08 5.35
N LYS A 99 -7.45 -10.21 5.18
CA LYS A 99 -7.03 -11.27 4.25
C LYS A 99 -7.00 -10.81 2.79
N SER A 100 -7.97 -10.02 2.37
CA SER A 100 -8.08 -9.55 0.97
C SER A 100 -7.07 -8.46 0.59
N THR A 101 -6.50 -7.76 1.57
CA THR A 101 -5.57 -6.64 1.36
C THR A 101 -4.12 -6.99 1.73
N SER A 102 -3.86 -8.23 2.15
CA SER A 102 -2.53 -8.68 2.58
C SER A 102 -2.06 -9.87 1.76
N HIS A 103 -0.74 -10.00 1.65
CA HIS A 103 -0.17 -11.29 1.30
C HIS A 103 -0.53 -12.34 2.37
N TYR A 104 -0.46 -13.62 2.03
CA TYR A 104 -0.67 -14.70 2.98
C TYR A 104 0.19 -14.50 4.24
N ALA A 105 -0.46 -14.57 5.40
CA ALA A 105 0.16 -14.50 6.72
C ALA A 105 -0.60 -15.43 7.69
N PRO A 106 0.06 -16.40 8.35
CA PRO A 106 -0.62 -17.39 9.19
C PRO A 106 -1.54 -16.81 10.26
N LEU A 107 -1.15 -15.69 10.87
CA LEU A 107 -1.94 -15.06 11.92
C LEU A 107 -3.31 -14.57 11.44
N LEU A 108 -3.47 -14.26 10.15
CA LEU A 108 -4.78 -13.92 9.60
C LEU A 108 -5.75 -15.12 9.58
N ASP A 109 -5.25 -16.36 9.59
CA ASP A 109 -6.11 -17.55 9.67
C ASP A 109 -6.35 -18.03 11.10
N ARG A 110 -5.53 -17.58 12.05
CA ARG A 110 -5.47 -18.15 13.40
C ARG A 110 -6.07 -17.27 14.50
N VAL A 111 -6.12 -15.95 14.29
CA VAL A 111 -6.68 -14.99 15.25
C VAL A 111 -7.57 -13.99 14.53
N ASP A 112 -8.76 -13.74 15.08
CA ASP A 112 -9.61 -12.62 14.67
C ASP A 112 -9.01 -11.34 15.21
N ILE A 113 -8.64 -10.42 14.32
CA ILE A 113 -7.95 -9.17 14.67
C ILE A 113 -8.93 -8.02 14.47
N PRO A 114 -9.50 -7.47 15.55
CA PRO A 114 -10.43 -6.36 15.44
C PRO A 114 -9.79 -5.15 14.77
N ARG A 115 -10.62 -4.38 14.08
CA ARG A 115 -10.27 -3.04 13.65
C ARG A 115 -10.41 -2.07 14.83
N VAL A 116 -9.41 -1.23 15.03
CA VAL A 116 -9.45 -0.12 15.98
C VAL A 116 -9.21 1.19 15.26
N THR A 117 -9.87 2.25 15.72
CA THR A 117 -9.57 3.62 15.29
C THR A 117 -8.87 4.32 16.43
N LEU A 118 -7.69 4.87 16.15
CA LEU A 118 -6.89 5.59 17.14
C LEU A 118 -6.41 6.92 16.56
N THR A 119 -6.29 7.92 17.45
CA THR A 119 -5.60 9.17 17.18
C THR A 119 -4.31 9.14 18.00
N PRO A 120 -3.13 9.02 17.37
CA PRO A 120 -1.87 8.97 18.09
C PRO A 120 -1.60 10.35 18.69
N ASN A 121 -1.07 10.37 19.91
CA ASN A 121 -0.51 11.61 20.48
C ASN A 121 0.86 11.86 19.82
N ALA A 122 0.83 12.62 18.73
CA ALA A 122 2.00 12.93 17.92
C ALA A 122 2.48 14.39 18.13
N SER A 123 2.26 14.93 19.33
CA SER A 123 2.84 16.22 19.73
C SER A 123 4.37 16.21 19.54
N LEU A 124 4.92 17.31 19.02
CA LEU A 124 6.37 17.47 18.91
C LEU A 124 7.04 17.49 20.29
N TYR A 125 6.45 18.22 21.24
CA TYR A 125 6.94 18.30 22.61
C TYR A 125 6.28 17.23 23.49
N ASP A 126 7.03 16.79 24.49
CA ASP A 126 6.56 15.81 25.47
C ASP A 126 5.38 16.35 26.28
N THR A 127 4.45 15.45 26.62
CA THR A 127 3.43 15.68 27.65
C THR A 127 4.00 15.42 29.04
N ASP A 128 3.27 15.82 30.09
CA ASP A 128 3.57 15.44 31.48
C ASP A 128 2.50 14.48 32.02
N PRO A 129 2.81 13.20 32.25
CA PRO A 129 4.09 12.53 31.97
C PRO A 129 4.30 12.27 30.46
N PRO A 130 5.55 12.06 30.00
CA PRO A 130 5.83 11.73 28.61
C PRO A 130 5.29 10.34 28.27
N SER A 131 5.05 10.08 26.98
CA SER A 131 4.81 8.71 26.51
C SER A 131 6.02 7.84 26.85
N ILE A 132 5.75 6.65 27.39
CA ILE A 132 6.79 5.66 27.76
C ILE A 132 7.73 5.33 26.60
N LEU A 133 7.22 5.33 25.36
CA LEU A 133 7.99 5.03 24.15
C LEU A 133 8.94 6.17 23.74
N ARG A 134 8.79 7.36 24.32
CA ARG A 134 9.66 8.53 24.07
C ARG A 134 10.83 8.59 25.05
N ILE A 135 10.79 7.82 26.14
CA ILE A 135 11.83 7.82 27.15
C ILE A 135 13.11 7.19 26.57
N PRO A 136 14.25 7.92 26.55
CA PRO A 136 15.45 7.48 25.84
C PRO A 136 16.16 6.30 26.50
N SER A 137 16.08 6.17 27.82
CA SER A 137 16.66 5.10 28.61
C SER A 137 15.97 4.94 29.95
N GLY A 138 16.02 3.75 30.55
CA GLY A 138 15.50 3.49 31.90
C GLY A 138 14.70 2.19 31.98
N PRO A 139 14.52 1.66 33.20
CA PRO A 139 13.94 0.33 33.38
C PRO A 139 12.48 0.23 32.91
N GLU A 140 11.67 1.27 33.08
CA GLU A 140 10.28 1.28 32.62
C GLU A 140 10.20 1.29 31.09
N ALA A 141 11.03 2.11 30.43
CA ALA A 141 11.10 2.18 28.98
C ALA A 141 11.59 0.85 28.39
N ASP A 142 12.67 0.30 28.96
CA ASP A 142 13.22 -0.98 28.54
C ASP A 142 12.23 -2.14 28.73
N ALA A 143 11.43 -2.11 29.79
CA ALA A 143 10.38 -3.10 30.02
C ALA A 143 9.28 -3.01 28.95
N GLU A 144 8.85 -1.80 28.56
CA GLU A 144 7.82 -1.65 27.53
C GLU A 144 8.33 -2.05 26.14
N TRP A 145 9.53 -1.61 25.74
CA TRP A 145 10.14 -2.02 24.48
C TRP A 145 10.40 -3.53 24.42
N PHE A 146 10.73 -4.15 25.56
CA PHE A 146 10.80 -5.59 25.67
C PHE A 146 9.41 -6.23 25.52
N ARG A 147 8.37 -5.70 26.17
CA ARG A 147 7.00 -6.23 26.09
C ARG A 147 6.48 -6.26 24.65
N ILE A 148 6.68 -5.18 23.90
CA ILE A 148 6.09 -5.01 22.56
C ILE A 148 6.97 -5.49 21.41
N GLY A 149 8.26 -5.75 21.65
CA GLY A 149 9.22 -6.07 20.58
C GLY A 149 10.19 -7.16 21.01
N THR A 150 11.35 -6.78 21.55
CA THR A 150 12.50 -7.66 21.82
C THR A 150 12.19 -8.88 22.72
N GLY A 151 11.15 -8.80 23.55
CA GLY A 151 10.70 -9.90 24.41
C GLY A 151 9.79 -10.92 23.73
N VAL A 152 9.19 -10.57 22.59
CA VAL A 152 8.22 -11.40 21.86
C VAL A 152 8.94 -12.50 21.10
N MET A 153 8.64 -13.75 21.44
CA MET A 153 9.29 -14.91 20.85
C MET A 153 8.66 -15.30 19.50
N PRO A 154 9.40 -15.98 18.60
CA PRO A 154 8.86 -16.47 17.34
C PRO A 154 7.65 -17.40 17.53
N ILE A 155 6.70 -17.33 16.61
CA ILE A 155 5.57 -18.26 16.53
C ILE A 155 6.00 -19.58 15.91
N ILE A 156 5.14 -20.58 16.08
CA ILE A 156 5.29 -21.90 15.46
C ILE A 156 4.37 -22.01 14.26
N ILE A 157 4.92 -22.38 13.11
CA ILE A 157 4.20 -22.59 11.85
C ILE A 157 4.47 -23.98 11.27
N SER A 158 3.55 -24.46 10.44
CA SER A 158 3.65 -25.74 9.74
C SER A 158 4.37 -25.60 8.40
N SER A 159 4.80 -26.72 7.84
CA SER A 159 5.34 -26.75 6.46
C SER A 159 4.32 -26.29 5.42
N ASP A 160 3.02 -26.58 5.60
CA ASP A 160 1.94 -26.08 4.71
C ASP A 160 1.86 -24.55 4.70
N GLU A 161 2.00 -23.91 5.87
CA GLU A 161 2.01 -22.46 5.97
C GLU A 161 3.27 -21.86 5.34
N ILE A 162 4.42 -22.53 5.46
CA ILE A 162 5.66 -22.14 4.75
C ILE A 162 5.48 -22.22 3.23
N TYR A 163 4.82 -23.27 2.72
CA TYR A 163 4.51 -23.37 1.29
C TYR A 163 3.56 -22.25 0.82
N LYS A 164 2.54 -21.91 1.61
CA LYS A 164 1.64 -20.78 1.31
C LYS A 164 2.34 -19.42 1.34
N LEU A 165 3.44 -19.30 2.09
CA LEU A 165 4.35 -18.14 2.04
C LEU A 165 5.25 -18.14 0.80
N GLY A 166 5.20 -19.17 -0.04
CA GLY A 166 6.07 -19.33 -1.21
C GLY A 166 7.52 -19.64 -0.84
N LYS A 167 7.75 -20.25 0.32
CA LYS A 167 9.08 -20.59 0.84
C LYS A 167 9.29 -22.11 0.87
N ASP A 168 10.54 -22.54 0.97
CA ASP A 168 10.94 -23.95 1.06
C ASP A 168 11.10 -24.37 2.53
N PRO A 169 10.29 -25.31 3.04
CA PRO A 169 10.42 -25.81 4.41
C PRO A 169 11.76 -26.52 4.70
N SER A 170 12.47 -27.03 3.70
CA SER A 170 13.73 -27.78 3.91
C SER A 170 14.87 -26.92 4.45
N VAL A 171 14.79 -25.60 4.26
CA VAL A 171 15.77 -24.61 4.76
C VAL A 171 15.21 -23.79 5.93
N ALA A 172 13.94 -23.99 6.30
CA ALA A 172 13.27 -23.28 7.39
C ALA A 172 13.51 -23.98 8.72
N VAL A 173 13.90 -23.23 9.76
CA VAL A 173 14.35 -23.79 11.04
C VAL A 173 13.22 -24.59 11.71
N LYS A 174 13.42 -25.90 11.79
CA LYS A 174 12.51 -26.84 12.45
C LYS A 174 12.88 -26.96 13.94
N ILE A 175 11.86 -26.96 14.80
CA ILE A 175 12.05 -27.21 16.24
C ILE A 175 12.32 -28.71 16.44
N PRO A 176 13.37 -29.09 17.20
CA PRO A 176 13.63 -30.49 17.54
C PRO A 176 12.41 -31.17 18.18
N GLU A 177 12.10 -32.40 17.74
CA GLU A 177 10.88 -33.13 18.15
C GLU A 177 10.88 -33.44 19.66
N GLU A 178 12.06 -33.55 20.28
CA GLU A 178 12.26 -33.72 21.72
C GLU A 178 11.66 -32.59 22.57
N HIS A 179 11.38 -31.42 21.97
CA HIS A 179 10.73 -30.29 22.65
C HIS A 179 9.19 -30.37 22.63
N GLY A 180 8.60 -31.41 22.03
CA GLY A 180 7.17 -31.71 22.17
C GLY A 180 6.22 -30.87 21.32
N TYR A 181 6.73 -30.11 20.33
CA TYR A 181 5.90 -29.31 19.42
C TYR A 181 5.39 -30.10 18.19
N GLY A 182 5.70 -31.40 18.10
CA GLY A 182 5.36 -32.25 16.97
C GLY A 182 6.42 -32.25 15.87
N ASN A 183 6.17 -33.05 14.83
CA ASN A 183 7.10 -33.26 13.71
C ASN A 183 6.94 -32.25 12.56
N ASP A 184 6.04 -31.27 12.68
CA ASP A 184 5.77 -30.25 11.67
C ASP A 184 5.71 -28.86 12.33
N ALA A 185 6.79 -28.52 13.04
CA ALA A 185 6.90 -27.30 13.84
C ALA A 185 8.14 -26.51 13.45
N TYR A 186 7.92 -25.32 12.89
CA TYR A 186 8.97 -24.41 12.42
C TYR A 186 8.84 -23.07 13.11
N ILE A 187 9.97 -22.42 13.39
CA ILE A 187 9.96 -21.06 13.95
C ILE A 187 9.76 -20.02 12.85
N ALA A 188 8.93 -19.03 13.12
CA ALA A 188 8.78 -17.85 12.29
C ALA A 188 8.52 -16.62 13.17
N GLN A 189 9.09 -15.47 12.82
CA GLN A 189 8.83 -14.24 13.55
C GLN A 189 7.77 -13.40 12.83
N THR A 190 6.79 -12.90 13.58
CA THR A 190 5.84 -11.92 13.04
C THR A 190 6.54 -10.59 12.83
N GLU A 191 6.43 -10.06 11.61
CA GLU A 191 7.20 -8.89 11.15
C GLU A 191 7.08 -7.66 12.05
N VAL A 192 5.89 -7.35 12.58
CA VAL A 192 5.69 -6.16 13.43
C VAL A 192 6.62 -6.14 14.66
N PHE A 193 6.91 -7.30 15.26
CA PHE A 193 7.80 -7.37 16.42
C PHE A 193 9.27 -7.24 16.03
N HIS A 194 9.64 -7.67 14.82
CA HIS A 194 10.96 -7.40 14.24
C HIS A 194 11.13 -5.90 13.97
N LEU A 195 10.13 -5.24 13.38
CA LEU A 195 10.17 -3.79 13.14
C LEU A 195 10.23 -3.00 14.46
N LEU A 196 9.50 -3.43 15.49
CA LEU A 196 9.59 -2.82 16.83
C LEU A 196 10.95 -3.08 17.51
N HIS A 197 11.56 -4.25 17.29
CA HIS A 197 12.94 -4.50 17.70
C HIS A 197 13.93 -3.57 17.00
N CYS A 198 13.80 -3.38 15.67
CA CYS A 198 14.62 -2.43 14.93
C CYS A 198 14.47 -1.00 15.47
N LEU A 199 13.25 -0.58 15.79
CA LEU A 199 13.00 0.74 16.36
C LEU A 199 13.61 0.89 17.77
N ASP A 200 13.53 -0.15 18.62
CA ASP A 200 14.20 -0.17 19.93
C ASP A 200 15.73 -0.10 19.80
N MET A 201 16.31 -0.79 18.81
CA MET A 201 17.74 -0.71 18.52
C MET A 201 18.16 0.71 18.13
N LEU A 202 17.36 1.41 17.31
CA LEU A 202 17.62 2.82 16.98
C LEU A 202 17.47 3.75 18.18
N ARG A 203 16.48 3.54 19.04
CA ARG A 203 16.35 4.27 20.31
C ARG A 203 17.61 4.09 21.16
N LYS A 204 18.10 2.86 21.30
CA LYS A 204 19.32 2.54 22.05
C LYS A 204 20.58 3.12 21.40
N GLU A 205 20.62 3.20 20.07
CA GLU A 205 21.71 3.83 19.33
C GLU A 205 21.75 5.35 19.55
N ILE A 206 20.60 6.03 19.61
CA ILE A 206 20.55 7.45 19.97
C ILE A 206 21.03 7.66 21.42
N SER A 207 20.79 6.68 22.29
CA SER A 207 21.29 6.63 23.68
C SER A 207 22.59 5.83 23.82
N TYR A 208 23.49 5.89 22.82
CA TYR A 208 24.69 5.05 22.70
C TYR A 208 25.54 4.97 23.97
N GLU A 209 25.78 6.11 24.63
CA GLU A 209 26.60 6.20 25.84
C GLU A 209 26.07 5.29 26.96
N HIS A 210 24.75 5.14 27.05
CA HIS A 210 24.12 4.29 28.06
C HIS A 210 24.16 2.81 27.67
N TYR A 211 23.81 2.47 26.43
CA TYR A 211 23.58 1.08 26.03
C TYR A 211 24.80 0.37 25.43
N TYR A 212 25.65 1.09 24.71
CA TYR A 212 26.63 0.50 23.80
C TYR A 212 28.06 0.90 24.13
N PHE A 213 28.30 2.10 24.64
CA PHE A 213 29.64 2.52 25.08
C PHE A 213 30.29 1.57 26.09
N PRO A 214 29.58 0.99 27.08
CA PRO A 214 30.20 0.03 28.02
C PRO A 214 30.78 -1.23 27.34
N ARG A 215 30.24 -1.61 26.17
CA ARG A 215 30.68 -2.79 25.41
C ARG A 215 31.68 -2.42 24.31
N PHE A 216 31.43 -1.32 23.59
CA PHE A 216 32.10 -0.99 22.35
C PHE A 216 33.05 0.23 22.44
N GLY A 217 33.02 0.98 23.54
CA GLY A 217 33.73 2.26 23.62
C GLY A 217 33.29 3.21 22.50
N ASN A 218 34.24 3.91 21.88
CA ASN A 218 33.97 4.79 20.73
C ASN A 218 34.01 4.07 19.37
N HIS A 219 34.17 2.75 19.36
CA HIS A 219 34.45 1.98 18.16
C HIS A 219 33.53 0.74 18.10
N PRO A 220 32.25 0.91 17.68
CA PRO A 220 31.37 -0.23 17.45
C PRO A 220 31.97 -1.17 16.41
N ASP A 221 31.76 -2.47 16.61
CA ASP A 221 32.22 -3.48 15.66
C ASP A 221 31.39 -3.49 14.36
N ALA A 222 31.91 -4.19 13.35
CA ALA A 222 31.26 -4.25 12.04
C ALA A 222 29.87 -4.89 12.11
N GLU A 223 29.65 -5.83 13.02
CA GLU A 223 28.35 -6.50 13.22
C GLU A 223 27.32 -5.52 13.76
N HIS A 224 27.66 -4.72 14.77
CA HIS A 224 26.79 -3.69 15.33
C HIS A 224 26.40 -2.66 14.27
N ILE A 225 27.38 -2.16 13.51
CA ILE A 225 27.14 -1.20 12.42
C ILE A 225 26.23 -1.82 11.36
N ALA A 226 26.52 -3.05 10.93
CA ALA A 226 25.70 -3.76 9.96
C ALA A 226 24.26 -3.94 10.46
N HIS A 227 24.09 -4.30 11.73
CA HIS A 227 22.78 -4.49 12.32
C HIS A 227 21.97 -3.19 12.39
N ILE A 228 22.56 -2.08 12.85
CA ILE A 228 21.90 -0.76 12.85
C ILE A 228 21.53 -0.33 11.43
N SER A 229 22.44 -0.51 10.45
CA SER A 229 22.15 -0.18 9.05
C SER A 229 21.01 -1.02 8.46
N HIS A 230 20.94 -2.31 8.81
CA HIS A 230 19.84 -3.20 8.45
C HIS A 230 18.51 -2.75 9.06
N CYS A 231 18.51 -2.35 10.34
CA CYS A 231 17.33 -1.83 11.03
C CYS A 231 16.76 -0.59 10.32
N ILE A 232 17.62 0.35 9.91
CA ILE A 232 17.19 1.54 9.15
C ILE A 232 16.58 1.12 7.81
N ASP A 233 17.25 0.24 7.08
CA ASP A 233 16.80 -0.20 5.76
C ASP A 233 15.45 -0.93 5.82
N ILE A 234 15.28 -1.89 6.73
CA ILE A 234 14.04 -2.67 6.82
C ILE A 234 12.85 -1.80 7.28
N LEU A 235 13.08 -0.85 8.19
CA LEU A 235 12.05 0.13 8.59
C LEU A 235 11.65 1.01 7.40
N ALA A 236 12.61 1.50 6.62
CA ALA A 236 12.32 2.28 5.41
C ALA A 236 11.55 1.46 4.37
N GLN A 237 11.90 0.19 4.18
CA GLN A 237 11.17 -0.73 3.30
C GLN A 237 9.73 -0.95 3.78
N ALA A 238 9.51 -1.19 5.07
CA ALA A 238 8.18 -1.38 5.64
C ALA A 238 7.29 -0.13 5.53
N ILE A 239 7.85 1.05 5.78
CA ILE A 239 7.13 2.33 5.61
C ILE A 239 6.76 2.55 4.15
N LYS A 240 7.68 2.30 3.19
CA LYS A 240 7.38 2.38 1.76
C LYS A 240 6.36 1.34 1.31
N CYS A 241 6.40 0.13 1.86
CA CYS A 241 5.45 -0.92 1.53
C CYS A 241 4.02 -0.55 1.97
N SER A 242 3.89 0.00 3.18
CA SER A 242 2.60 0.45 3.70
C SER A 242 2.10 1.74 3.06
N SER A 243 3.00 2.67 2.68
CA SER A 243 2.73 3.93 1.95
C SER A 243 1.39 4.57 2.34
N SER A 244 1.24 4.95 3.62
CA SER A 244 0.00 5.62 4.06
C SER A 244 -0.25 6.87 3.21
N VAL A 245 -1.49 7.03 2.79
CA VAL A 245 -1.99 8.20 2.04
C VAL A 245 -2.78 9.15 2.94
N ASP A 246 -2.74 8.95 4.26
CA ASP A 246 -3.31 9.86 5.24
C ASP A 246 -2.64 11.24 5.13
N VAL A 247 -3.43 12.30 5.19
CA VAL A 247 -2.95 13.66 4.94
C VAL A 247 -2.64 14.39 6.24
N ILE A 248 -1.50 15.07 6.31
CA ILE A 248 -1.13 15.95 7.43
C ILE A 248 -1.59 17.36 7.08
N LEU A 249 -2.42 17.95 7.94
CA LEU A 249 -2.82 19.34 7.82
C LEU A 249 -1.77 20.26 8.43
N PHE A 250 -1.88 21.56 8.15
CA PHE A 250 -1.00 22.59 8.70
C PHE A 250 -1.83 23.69 9.35
N ASN A 251 -1.41 24.12 10.52
CA ASN A 251 -2.06 25.16 11.32
C ASN A 251 -1.09 26.32 11.59
N TRP A 252 -1.62 27.53 11.80
CA TRP A 252 -0.82 28.65 12.30
C TRP A 252 -0.62 28.51 13.81
N VAL A 253 0.63 28.48 14.27
CA VAL A 253 1.00 28.35 15.69
C VAL A 253 1.75 29.59 16.13
N GLU A 254 1.39 30.15 17.28
CA GLU A 254 2.06 31.32 17.83
C GLU A 254 3.56 31.04 18.05
N GLY A 255 4.40 32.01 17.65
CA GLY A 255 5.87 31.88 17.73
C GLY A 255 6.52 31.15 16.54
N TRP A 256 5.73 30.63 15.60
CA TRP A 256 6.25 30.02 14.37
C TRP A 256 6.01 30.94 13.16
N GLU A 257 7.05 31.14 12.34
CA GLU A 257 6.96 31.97 11.12
C GLU A 257 6.27 31.25 9.96
N GLN A 258 6.17 29.92 10.01
CA GLN A 258 5.58 29.07 8.97
C GLN A 258 4.48 28.18 9.55
N PRO A 259 3.51 27.72 8.72
CA PRO A 259 2.50 26.76 9.17
C PRO A 259 3.14 25.51 9.78
N PHE A 260 2.63 25.09 10.94
CA PHE A 260 3.11 23.94 11.68
C PHE A 260 2.23 22.71 11.41
N PRO A 261 2.82 21.53 11.17
CA PRO A 261 2.05 20.31 10.86
C PRO A 261 1.21 19.84 12.06
N ASP A 262 -0.02 19.41 11.79
CA ASP A 262 -0.90 18.74 12.73
C ASP A 262 -0.85 17.23 12.51
N PHE A 263 -0.21 16.53 13.44
CA PHE A 263 0.00 15.10 13.38
C PHE A 263 -1.15 14.29 14.02
N ASN A 264 -2.22 14.92 14.52
CA ASN A 264 -3.30 14.24 15.24
C ASN A 264 -4.36 13.65 14.29
N ASN A 265 -3.92 12.87 13.31
CA ASN A 265 -4.81 12.21 12.37
C ASN A 265 -5.42 10.94 12.98
N GLN A 266 -6.68 10.65 12.63
CA GLN A 266 -7.28 9.37 12.95
C GLN A 266 -6.78 8.31 11.97
N HIS A 267 -6.35 7.18 12.52
CA HIS A 267 -5.93 6.02 11.74
C HIS A 267 -6.80 4.82 12.06
N VAL A 268 -7.05 4.00 11.03
CA VAL A 268 -7.68 2.69 11.17
C VAL A 268 -6.59 1.63 11.20
N CYS A 269 -6.50 0.90 12.29
CA CYS A 269 -5.43 -0.05 12.56
C CYS A 269 -5.98 -1.43 12.89
N ARG A 270 -5.10 -2.43 12.73
CA ARG A 270 -5.27 -3.75 13.37
C ARG A 270 -5.01 -3.60 14.85
N ASP A 271 -5.83 -4.23 15.70
CA ASP A 271 -5.63 -4.21 17.14
C ASP A 271 -4.30 -4.89 17.53
N PHE A 272 -3.33 -4.08 17.93
CA PHE A 272 -1.98 -4.54 18.25
C PHE A 272 -1.96 -5.45 19.49
N GLU A 273 -2.74 -5.13 20.52
CA GLU A 273 -2.75 -5.89 21.78
C GLU A 273 -3.35 -7.29 21.61
N THR A 274 -4.35 -7.46 20.74
CA THR A 274 -4.89 -8.77 20.36
C THR A 274 -3.82 -9.62 19.66
N LEU A 275 -3.07 -9.02 18.73
CA LEU A 275 -1.97 -9.70 18.05
C LEU A 275 -0.84 -10.08 19.02
N LEU A 276 -0.44 -9.14 19.87
CA LEU A 276 0.62 -9.33 20.86
C LEU A 276 0.27 -10.44 21.85
N ARG A 277 -0.96 -10.43 22.39
CA ARG A 277 -1.44 -11.49 23.29
C ARG A 277 -1.40 -12.86 22.61
N TYR A 278 -1.99 -12.97 21.42
CA TYR A 278 -2.03 -14.25 20.69
C TYR A 278 -0.63 -14.79 20.41
N VAL A 279 0.29 -13.92 19.97
CA VAL A 279 1.66 -14.34 19.64
C VAL A 279 2.40 -14.80 20.89
N ASN A 280 2.30 -14.07 22.01
CA ASN A 280 2.93 -14.49 23.26
C ASN A 280 2.42 -15.85 23.75
N GLU A 281 1.12 -16.12 23.64
CA GLU A 281 0.49 -17.39 24.02
C GLU A 281 0.89 -18.57 23.12
N ASN A 282 1.25 -18.31 21.85
CA ASN A 282 1.51 -19.33 20.83
C ASN A 282 2.96 -19.34 20.32
N SER A 283 3.86 -18.69 21.04
CA SER A 283 5.28 -18.60 20.69
C SER A 283 6.09 -19.78 21.23
N VAL A 284 7.25 -20.02 20.60
CA VAL A 284 8.23 -20.97 21.13
C VAL A 284 8.71 -20.49 22.51
N SER A 285 8.78 -21.42 23.47
CA SER A 285 9.26 -21.06 24.79
C SER A 285 10.72 -20.59 24.76
N ARG A 286 11.03 -19.59 25.59
CA ARG A 286 12.39 -19.04 25.69
C ARG A 286 13.42 -20.10 26.13
N SER A 287 13.01 -21.10 26.91
CA SER A 287 13.87 -22.22 27.29
C SER A 287 14.27 -23.07 26.08
N VAL A 288 13.33 -23.36 25.19
CA VAL A 288 13.58 -24.11 23.94
C VAL A 288 14.42 -23.28 22.97
N TRP A 289 14.14 -21.99 22.80
CA TRP A 289 14.98 -21.13 21.96
C TRP A 289 16.46 -21.16 22.37
N LYS A 290 16.74 -21.16 23.67
CA LYS A 290 18.11 -21.17 24.21
C LYS A 290 18.86 -22.47 23.97
N THR A 291 18.18 -23.59 23.69
CA THR A 291 18.83 -24.87 23.37
C THR A 291 19.19 -24.98 21.89
N MET A 292 18.52 -24.23 21.01
CA MET A 292 18.71 -24.24 19.56
C MET A 292 19.95 -23.44 19.11
N LYS A 293 21.15 -23.89 19.53
CA LYS A 293 22.42 -23.20 19.23
C LYS A 293 23.11 -23.67 17.95
N GLU A 294 22.87 -24.92 17.56
CA GLU A 294 23.43 -25.54 16.36
C GLU A 294 22.30 -26.26 15.63
N PRO A 295 22.31 -26.25 14.28
CA PRO A 295 21.35 -27.01 13.51
C PRO A 295 21.61 -28.53 13.70
N PRO A 296 20.56 -29.36 13.64
CA PRO A 296 20.70 -30.82 13.66
C PRO A 296 21.61 -31.36 12.54
N ALA A 297 22.12 -32.58 12.71
CA ALA A 297 22.93 -33.23 11.69
C ALA A 297 22.15 -33.35 10.35
N GLY A 298 22.81 -33.02 9.24
CA GLY A 298 22.23 -33.08 7.88
C GLY A 298 21.33 -31.90 7.49
N TYR A 299 21.21 -30.90 8.36
CA TYR A 299 20.40 -29.71 8.13
C TYR A 299 21.10 -28.72 7.18
N VAL A 300 20.35 -28.12 6.25
CA VAL A 300 20.90 -27.21 5.23
C VAL A 300 21.26 -25.86 5.86
N ARG A 301 22.51 -25.42 5.68
CA ARG A 301 22.94 -24.06 6.02
C ARG A 301 23.02 -23.24 4.73
N LEU A 302 22.32 -22.11 4.71
CA LEU A 302 22.49 -21.12 3.65
C LEU A 302 23.87 -20.45 3.81
N PRO A 303 24.53 -20.04 2.70
CA PRO A 303 25.77 -19.29 2.80
C PRO A 303 25.52 -17.99 3.54
N GLU A 304 26.54 -17.52 4.28
CA GLU A 304 26.51 -16.19 4.89
C GLU A 304 26.22 -15.15 3.79
N PRO A 305 25.33 -14.17 4.03
CA PRO A 305 25.16 -13.06 3.11
C PRO A 305 26.49 -12.33 3.00
N ALA A 306 27.26 -12.59 1.94
CA ALA A 306 28.53 -11.91 1.73
C ALA A 306 28.25 -10.39 1.65
N PRO A 307 29.09 -9.52 2.25
CA PRO A 307 29.05 -8.11 1.89
C PRO A 307 29.23 -8.05 0.37
N ALA A 308 28.32 -7.38 -0.34
CA ALA A 308 28.41 -7.24 -1.77
C ALA A 308 29.83 -6.72 -2.08
N GLY A 309 30.65 -7.55 -2.71
CA GLY A 309 31.96 -7.12 -3.18
C GLY A 309 31.76 -5.89 -4.07
N PRO A 310 32.72 -4.94 -4.12
CA PRO A 310 32.59 -3.80 -5.00
C PRO A 310 32.26 -4.32 -6.40
N ALA A 311 31.16 -3.81 -6.97
CA ALA A 311 30.82 -4.10 -8.35
C ALA A 311 32.08 -3.85 -9.19
N GLU A 312 32.49 -4.82 -9.99
CA GLU A 312 33.53 -4.62 -11.00
C GLU A 312 32.98 -3.69 -12.10
N SER A 313 32.78 -2.41 -11.76
CA SER A 313 32.78 -1.32 -12.72
C SER A 313 34.13 -0.61 -12.57
N ASP A 314 34.82 -0.44 -13.70
CA ASP A 314 36.08 0.29 -13.87
C ASP A 314 37.37 -0.55 -13.89
N ARG A 315 37.31 -1.71 -14.54
CA ARG A 315 38.45 -2.23 -15.30
C ARG A 315 38.05 -2.40 -16.76
N ASN A 316 37.90 -1.27 -17.45
CA ASN A 316 38.11 -1.06 -18.88
C ASN A 316 37.51 0.29 -19.27
N ILE A 317 38.35 1.33 -19.32
CA ILE A 317 38.46 2.39 -20.36
C ILE A 317 39.73 3.19 -20.03
#